data_AF-A0A838H6W1-F1
#
_entry.id   AF-A0A838H6W1-F1
#
_cell.length_a   1.000
_cell.length_b   1.000
_cell.length_c   1.000
_cell.angle_alpha   90.00
_cell.angle_beta   90.00
_cell.angle_gamma   90.00
#
_symmetry.space_group_name_H-M   'P 1'
#
loop_
_entity.id
_entity.type
_entity.pdbx_description
1 polymer ?
#
loop_
_entity_poly.entity_id
_entity_poly.type
_entity_poly.pdbx_seq_one_letter_code
_entity_poly.pdbx_strand_id
1 'polypeptide(L)' 'MEKLTTTQILDARLDDWRKLAQALHARFLTGDFVTGLRFVTAVAEAA' A
#
# COMPACT_ATOMS: atom_id res chain seq x y z
N MET A 1 9.23 -10.94 -15.06
CA MET A 1 8.81 -9.65 -14.47
C MET A 1 10.03 -9.04 -13.82
N GLU A 2 10.40 -7.84 -14.25
CA GLU A 2 11.54 -7.10 -13.69
C GLU A 2 11.18 -6.59 -12.29
N LYS A 3 12.13 -6.66 -11.35
CA LYS A 3 11.93 -6.15 -9.99
C LYS A 3 12.53 -4.76 -9.88
N LEU A 4 11.77 -3.84 -9.28
CA LEU A 4 12.29 -2.53 -8.92
C LEU A 4 13.39 -2.67 -7.85
N THR A 5 14.44 -1.89 -8.02
CA THR A 5 15.49 -1.71 -7.01
C THR A 5 14.97 -0.89 -5.83
N THR A 6 15.65 -0.99 -4.67
CA THR A 6 15.30 -0.17 -3.50
C THR A 6 15.35 1.32 -3.81
N THR A 7 16.32 1.79 -4.60
CA THR A 7 16.44 3.20 -4.98
C THR A 7 15.23 3.66 -5.79
N GLN A 8 14.81 2.90 -6.82
CA GLN A 8 13.62 3.22 -7.60
C GLN A 8 12.34 3.29 -6.74
N ILE A 9 12.22 2.41 -5.73
CA ILE A 9 11.09 2.42 -4.79
C ILE A 9 11.11 3.69 -3.93
N LEU A 10 12.28 4.11 -3.43
CA LEU A 10 12.41 5.30 -2.60
C LEU A 10 12.17 6.59 -3.41
N ASP A 11 12.67 6.65 -4.65
CA ASP A 11 12.49 7.79 -5.55
C ASP A 11 11.02 8.03 -5.93
N ALA A 12 10.18 6.99 -5.88
CA ALA A 12 8.74 7.09 -6.12
C ALA A 12 7.97 7.85 -5.03
N ARG A 13 8.60 8.15 -3.88
CA ARG A 13 8.02 8.96 -2.79
C ARG A 13 6.62 8.53 -2.36
N LEU A 14 6.46 7.23 -2.13
CA LEU A 14 5.22 6.65 -1.58
C LEU A 14 5.15 6.95 -0.07
N ASP A 15 4.76 8.16 0.29
CA ASP A 15 4.91 8.73 1.65
C ASP A 15 4.24 7.90 2.77
N ASP A 16 3.12 7.24 2.49
CA ASP A 16 2.40 6.38 3.46
C ASP A 16 2.86 4.91 3.43
N TRP A 17 3.73 4.56 2.49
CA TRP A 17 4.24 3.21 2.32
C TRP A 17 5.65 3.09 2.89
N ARG A 18 5.93 1.94 3.50
CA ARG A 18 7.23 1.60 4.07
C ARG A 18 7.74 0.33 3.42
N LYS A 19 8.97 0.36 2.91
CA LYS A 19 9.66 -0.82 2.43
C LYS A 19 10.19 -1.62 3.62
N LEU A 20 9.57 -2.77 3.90
CA LEU A 20 9.93 -3.66 4.99
C LEU A 20 10.34 -5.03 4.43
N ALA A 21 11.59 -5.44 4.68
CA ALA A 21 12.17 -6.68 4.16
C ALA A 21 11.89 -6.86 2.64
N GLN A 22 10.96 -7.74 2.27
CA GLN A 22 10.63 -8.05 0.87
C GLN A 22 9.44 -7.29 0.30
N ALA A 23 8.63 -6.61 1.12
CA ALA A 23 7.34 -6.05 0.70
C ALA A 23 7.18 -4.55 1.05
N LEU A 24 6.21 -3.92 0.40
CA LEU A 24 5.72 -2.59 0.75
C LEU A 24 4.51 -2.72 1.67
N HIS A 25 4.51 -1.95 2.75
CA HIS A 25 3.44 -1.96 3.76
C HIS A 25 2.92 -0.54 3.96
N ALA A 26 1.59 -0.39 4.04
CA ALA A 26 0.92 0.84 4.46
C ALA A 26 -0.12 0.51 5.54
N ARG A 27 -0.49 1.51 6.35
CA ARG A 27 -1.56 1.41 7.35
C ARG A 27 -2.53 2.56 7.15
N PHE A 28 -3.81 2.24 7.02
CA PHE A 28 -4.87 3.22 6.81
C PHE A 28 -5.77 3.26 8.04
N LEU A 29 -5.95 4.45 8.63
CA LEU A 29 -6.95 4.67 9.65
C LEU A 29 -8.29 4.94 8.97
N THR A 30 -9.22 3.99 9.05
CA THR A 30 -10.51 4.07 8.33
C THR A 30 -11.65 4.65 9.17
N GLY A 31 -11.40 4.95 10.45
CA GLY A 31 -12.44 5.37 11.38
C GLY A 31 -13.28 4.18 11.82
N ASP A 32 -14.50 4.07 11.31
CA ASP A 32 -15.42 2.98 11.65
C ASP A 32 -15.19 1.70 10.80
N PHE A 33 -15.82 0.62 11.25
CA PHE A 33 -15.69 -0.70 10.62
C PHE A 33 -16.32 -0.75 9.21
N VAL A 34 -17.46 -0.08 9.00
CA VAL A 34 -18.17 -0.08 7.71
C VAL A 34 -17.33 0.64 6.65
N THR A 35 -16.71 1.75 7.02
CA THR A 35 -15.76 2.50 6.20
C THR A 35 -14.54 1.63 5.87
N GLY A 36 -14.02 0.88 6.86
CA GLY A 36 -12.96 -0.09 6.63
C GLY A 36 -13.32 -1.19 5.63
N LEU A 37 -14.54 -1.74 5.72
CA LEU A 37 -15.00 -2.76 4.78
C LEU A 37 -15.11 -2.20 3.35
N ARG A 38 -15.67 -1.00 3.19
CA ARG A 38 -15.74 -0.31 1.89
C ARG A 38 -14.36 -0.11 1.28
N PHE A 39 -13.37 0.27 2.09
CA PHE A 39 -11.99 0.41 1.63
C PHE A 39 -11.42 -0.89 1.07
N VAL A 40 -11.58 -2.01 1.79
CA VAL A 40 -11.10 -3.32 1.33
C VAL A 40 -11.82 -3.78 0.07
N THR A 41 -13.14 -3.57 -0.04
CA THR A 41 -13.89 -3.86 -1.26
C THR A 41 -13.35 -3.09 -2.46
N ALA A 42 -13.12 -1.78 -2.32
CA ALA A 42 -12.59 -0.96 -3.41
C ALA A 42 -11.18 -1.40 -3.84
N VAL A 43 -10.33 -1.83 -2.90
CA VAL A 43 -9.01 -2.41 -3.24
C VAL A 43 -9.17 -3.72 -4.00
N ALA A 44 -10.11 -4.58 -3.60
CA ALA A 44 -10.35 -5.86 -4.26
C ALA A 44 -10.90 -5.70 -5.68
N GLU A 45 -11.74 -4.68 -5.92
CA GLU A 45 -12.26 -4.36 -7.26
C GLU A 45 -11.17 -3.81 -8.21
N ALA A 46 -10.14 -3.16 -7.67
CA ALA A 46 -9.05 -2.57 -8.45
C ALA A 46 -7.86 -3.51 -8.71
N ALA A 47 -7.80 -4.65 -8.03
CA ALA A 47 -6.71 -5.62 -8.09
C ALA A 47 -6.87 -6.61 -9.25
#